data_AF-A0A367LW01-F1
#
_entry.id   AF-A0A367LW01-F1
#
_cell.length_a   1.000
_cell.length_b   1.000
_cell.length_c   1.000
_cell.angle_alpha   90.00
_cell.angle_beta   90.00
_cell.angle_gamma   90.00
#
_symmetry.space_group_name_H-M   'P 1'
#
loop_
_entity.id
_entity.type
_entity.pdbx_description
1 polymer ?
#
loop_
_entity_poly.entity_id
_entity_poly.type
_entity_poly.pdbx_seq_one_letter_code
_entity_poly.pdbx_strand_id
1 'polypeptide(L)' 'MQRYSGFGLLKHSLSHHENWQRMWRTPTPKPVYDVVIVGGGGHGLATAYY' A
#
# COMPACT_ATOMS: atom_id res chain seq x y z
N MET A 1 1.96 -0.22 -13.38
CA MET A 1 2.23 0.48 -12.10
C MET A 1 2.06 1.96 -12.34
N GLN A 2 1.15 2.61 -11.64
CA GLN A 2 0.96 4.06 -11.75
C GLN A 2 2.25 4.77 -11.29
N ARG A 3 2.89 5.55 -12.18
CA ARG A 3 4.06 6.35 -11.82
C ARG A 3 3.59 7.55 -11.02
N TYR A 4 3.94 7.61 -9.74
CA TYR A 4 3.72 8.78 -8.92
C TYR A 4 4.62 9.92 -9.43
N SER A 5 4.03 11.06 -9.74
CA SER A 5 4.74 12.27 -10.18
C SER A 5 4.07 13.48 -9.53
N GLY A 6 4.82 14.57 -9.30
CA GLY A 6 4.28 15.77 -8.65
C GLY A 6 3.03 16.33 -9.35
N PHE A 7 2.99 16.29 -10.69
CA PHE A 7 1.83 16.67 -11.48
C PHE A 7 0.65 15.69 -11.30
N GLY A 8 0.93 14.38 -11.20
CA GLY A 8 -0.08 13.36 -10.93
C GLY A 8 -0.69 13.48 -9.53
N LEU A 9 0.11 13.83 -8.52
CA LEU A 9 -0.37 14.11 -7.17
C LEU A 9 -1.36 15.29 -7.17
N LEU A 10 -0.99 16.42 -7.78
CA LEU A 10 -1.86 17.60 -7.88
C LEU A 10 -3.16 17.29 -8.62
N LYS A 11 -3.08 16.57 -9.75
CA LYS A 11 -4.25 16.16 -10.53
C LYS A 11 -5.19 15.27 -9.71
N HIS A 12 -4.64 14.30 -8.97
CA HIS A 12 -5.45 13.40 -8.14
C HIS A 12 -6.03 14.10 -6.90
N SER A 13 -5.33 15.08 -6.31
CA SER A 13 -5.85 15.90 -5.21
C SER A 13 -7.05 16.74 -5.65
N LEU A 14 -7.01 17.29 -6.86
CA LEU A 14 -8.15 18.03 -7.45
C LEU A 14 -9.32 17.09 -7.82
N SER A 15 -9.06 15.80 -8.03
CA SER A 15 -10.08 14.77 -8.25
C SER A 15 -10.52 14.05 -6.97
N HIS A 16 -10.45 14.71 -5.79
CA HIS A 16 -10.88 14.16 -4.50
C HIS A 16 -10.25 12.79 -4.14
N HIS A 17 -9.04 12.50 -4.64
CA HIS A 17 -8.36 11.21 -4.46
C HIS A 17 -9.13 10.00 -5.05
N GLU A 18 -10.03 10.19 -6.01
CA GLU A 18 -10.90 9.11 -6.51
C GLU A 18 -10.23 8.15 -7.52
N ASN A 19 -9.03 8.48 -8.03
CA ASN A 19 -8.40 7.74 -9.14
C ASN A 19 -7.07 7.04 -8.79
N TRP A 20 -6.84 6.73 -7.51
CA TRP A 20 -5.67 5.94 -7.12
C TRP A 20 -5.84 4.48 -7.51
N GLN A 21 -4.82 3.91 -8.15
CA GLN A 21 -4.75 2.46 -8.28
C GLN A 21 -4.71 1.83 -6.88
N ARG A 22 -5.52 0.79 -6.64
CA ARG A 22 -5.54 0.05 -5.38
C ARG A 22 -4.12 -0.40 -5.01
N MET A 23 -3.60 0.10 -3.89
CA MET A 23 -2.23 -0.20 -3.43
C MET A 23 -2.14 -1.55 -2.71
N TRP A 24 -3.17 -1.92 -1.95
CA TRP A 24 -3.18 -3.12 -1.13
C TRP A 24 -4.28 -4.09 -1.56
N ARG A 25 -3.95 -5.37 -1.56
CA ARG A 25 -4.93 -6.46 -1.69
C ARG A 25 -5.51 -6.79 -0.32
N THR A 26 -6.75 -7.29 -0.29
CA THR A 26 -7.44 -7.73 0.93
C THR A 26 -7.67 -9.25 0.88
N PRO A 27 -6.61 -10.08 0.95
CA PRO A 27 -6.76 -11.53 0.95
C PRO A 27 -7.19 -12.04 2.32
N THR A 28 -7.91 -13.15 2.35
CA THR A 28 -8.08 -13.94 3.57
C THR A 28 -6.71 -14.46 4.05
N PRO A 29 -6.40 -14.42 5.35
CA PRO A 29 -5.14 -14.97 5.87
C PRO A 29 -4.97 -16.45 5.52
N LYS A 30 -3.74 -16.84 5.17
CA LYS A 30 -3.35 -18.23 4.98
C LYS A 30 -3.29 -18.95 6.33
N PRO A 31 -3.46 -20.28 6.37
CA PRO A 31 -3.33 -21.05 7.61
C PRO A 31 -1.90 -21.07 8.16
N VAL A 32 -0.88 -20.87 7.31
CA VAL A 32 0.53 -20.95 7.69
C VAL A 32 1.34 -19.86 7.00
N TYR A 33 2.29 -19.29 7.74
CA TYR A 33 3.29 -18.34 7.28
C TYR A 33 4.63 -18.67 7.93
N ASP A 34 5.73 -18.46 7.22
CA ASP A 34 7.07 -18.59 7.79
C ASP A 34 7.33 -17.50 8.85
N VAL A 35 6.78 -16.30 8.61
CA VAL A 35 6.89 -15.15 9.52
C VAL A 35 5.54 -14.41 9.57
N VAL A 36 5.11 -14.03 10.78
CA VAL A 36 3.96 -13.15 11.01
C VAL A 36 4.45 -11.88 11.69
N ILE A 37 4.19 -10.72 11.07
CA ILE A 37 4.54 -9.41 11.62
C ILE A 37 3.32 -8.82 12.30
N VAL A 38 3.40 -8.61 13.62
CA VAL A 38 2.32 -8.01 14.42
C VAL A 38 2.53 -6.50 14.50
N GLY A 39 1.68 -5.74 13.80
CA GLY A 39 1.73 -4.28 13.74
C GLY A 39 2.01 -3.76 12.32
N GLY A 40 0.98 -3.20 11.67
CA GLY A 40 1.05 -2.68 10.29
C GLY A 40 1.57 -1.25 10.15
N GLY A 41 2.40 -0.79 11.10
CA GLY A 41 3.03 0.53 11.04
C GLY A 41 4.26 0.56 10.13
N GLY A 42 4.93 1.71 10.03
CA GLY A 42 6.09 1.89 9.15
C GLY A 42 7.21 0.87 9.40
N HIS A 43 7.52 0.56 10.67
CA HIS A 43 8.50 -0.46 11.02
C HIS A 43 8.08 -1.86 10.55
N GLY A 44 6.84 -2.27 10.82
CA GLY A 44 6.36 -3.60 10.42
C GLY A 44 6.32 -3.78 8.90
N LEU A 45 5.90 -2.74 8.16
CA LEU A 45 5.93 -2.77 6.70
C LEU A 45 7.37 -2.78 6.14
N ALA A 46 8.30 -2.04 6.76
CA ALA A 46 9.71 -2.08 6.39
C ALA A 46 10.32 -3.46 6.64
N THR A 47 10.04 -4.09 7.79
CA THR A 47 10.46 -5.47 8.10
C THR A 47 9.86 -6.50 7.14
N ALA A 48 8.68 -6.26 6.58
CA ALA A 48 8.11 -7.16 5.56
C ALA A 48 8.76 -6.99 4.18
N TYR A 49 9.41 -5.85 3.95
CA TYR A 49 9.99 -5.48 2.66
C TYR A 49 11.47 -5.86 2.54
N TYR A 50 12.23 -5.66 3.63
CA TYR A 50 13.66 -5.98 3.73
C TYR A 50 13.86 -7.38 4.31
#